data_AF-A0A7X3TKR6-F1
#
_entry.id   AF-A0A7X3TKR6-F1
#
_cell.length_a   1.000
_cell.length_b   1.000
_cell.length_c   1.000
_cell.angle_alpha   90.00
_cell.angle_beta   90.00
_cell.angle_gamma   90.00
#
_symmetry.space_group_name_H-M   'P 1'
#
loop_
_entity.id
_entity.type
_entity.pdbx_description
1 polymer ?
#
loop_
_entity_poly.entity_id
_entity_poly.type
_entity_poly.pdbx_seq_one_letter_code
_entity_poly.pdbx_strand_id
1 'polypeptide(L)' 'MKLQLEAGGALTVRWWRPGELRIGKDVWREPVLLSPDEVRPWPLKDDEPVTLEHLAPLIEHQPDV' A
#
# COMPACT_ATOMS: atom_id res chain seq x y z
N MET A 1 7.38 2.88 -30.57
CA MET A 1 6.79 1.78 -29.78
C MET A 1 5.63 2.37 -28.99
N LYS A 2 4.39 1.97 -29.28
CA LYS A 2 3.17 2.60 -28.75
C LYS A 2 2.73 1.82 -27.50
N LEU A 3 2.46 2.54 -26.42
CA LEU A 3 2.05 2.00 -25.12
C LEU A 3 0.80 1.12 -25.22
N GLN A 4 0.82 -0.03 -24.55
CA GLN A 4 -0.36 -0.71 -24.05
C GLN A 4 -0.26 -0.74 -22.52
N LEU A 5 -0.86 0.27 -21.89
CA LEU A 5 -1.39 0.12 -20.54
C LEU A 5 -2.74 -0.56 -20.71
N GLU A 6 -2.77 -1.88 -20.52
CA GLU A 6 -4.03 -2.59 -20.25
C GLU A 6 -4.73 -1.86 -19.09
N ALA A 7 -5.98 -1.49 -19.29
CA ALA A 7 -6.76 -0.68 -18.36
C ALA A 7 -7.16 -1.49 -17.11
N GLY A 8 -6.20 -1.75 -16.22
CA GLY A 8 -6.45 -1.97 -14.79
C GLY A 8 -6.23 -0.63 -14.09
N GLY A 9 -7.27 -0.03 -13.52
CA GLY A 9 -7.20 1.35 -13.01
C GLY A 9 -6.05 1.55 -12.02
N ALA A 10 -5.04 2.33 -12.40
CA ALA A 10 -3.87 2.58 -11.58
C ALA A 10 -4.25 3.02 -10.16
N LEU A 11 -3.75 2.29 -9.15
CA LEU A 11 -3.92 2.65 -7.74
C LEU A 11 -3.24 4.00 -7.51
N THR A 12 -4.07 5.04 -7.33
CA THR A 12 -3.60 6.42 -7.22
C THR A 12 -3.84 6.92 -5.80
N VAL A 13 -2.78 7.24 -5.07
CA VAL A 13 -2.88 7.98 -3.79
C VAL A 13 -3.42 9.37 -4.11
N ARG A 14 -4.64 9.67 -3.64
CA ARG A 14 -5.30 10.96 -3.88
C ARG A 14 -4.91 11.99 -2.83
N TRP A 15 -4.86 11.58 -1.56
CA TRP A 15 -4.41 12.41 -0.44
C TRP A 15 -4.20 11.55 0.81
N TRP A 16 -3.49 12.10 1.80
CA TRP A 16 -3.29 11.49 3.11
C TRP A 16 -3.26 12.55 4.23
N ARG A 17 -3.70 12.15 5.44
CA ARG A 17 -3.50 12.86 6.72
C ARG A 17 -3.26 11.82 7.82
N PRO A 18 -2.79 12.22 9.02
CA PRO A 18 -2.72 11.29 10.15
C PRO A 18 -4.06 10.57 10.38
N GLY A 19 -4.04 9.24 10.36
CA GLY A 19 -5.21 8.37 10.55
C GLY A 19 -6.15 8.21 9.33
N GLU A 20 -5.86 8.81 8.17
CA GLU A 20 -6.66 8.59 6.95
C GLU A 20 -5.82 8.69 5.67
N LEU A 21 -5.85 7.63 4.87
CA LEU A 21 -5.26 7.55 3.54
C LEU A 21 -6.36 7.32 2.50
N ARG A 22 -6.33 8.06 1.38
CA ARG A 22 -7.24 7.82 0.25
C ARG A 22 -6.51 7.34 -0.99
N ILE A 23 -6.92 6.16 -1.46
CA ILE A 23 -6.42 5.53 -2.69
C ILE A 23 -7.61 5.34 -3.63
N GLY A 24 -7.58 5.96 -4.80
CA GLY A 24 -8.73 5.96 -5.71
C GLY A 24 -9.98 6.56 -5.05
N LYS A 25 -11.01 5.74 -4.82
CA LYS A 25 -12.25 6.11 -4.11
C LYS A 25 -12.30 5.58 -2.67
N ASP A 26 -11.34 4.72 -2.31
CA ASP A 26 -11.33 4.02 -1.03
C ASP A 26 -10.64 4.85 0.05
N VAL A 27 -11.08 4.63 1.28
CA VAL A 27 -10.59 5.32 2.48
C VAL A 27 -10.08 4.28 3.46
N TRP A 28 -8.80 4.37 3.79
CA TRP A 28 -8.11 3.50 4.73
C TRP A 28 -7.80 4.27 6.01
N ARG A 29 -8.13 3.68 7.16
CA ARG A 29 -7.90 4.27 8.50
C ARG A 29 -6.97 3.43 9.36
N GLU A 30 -6.35 2.44 8.75
CA GLU A 30 -5.38 1.52 9.35
C GLU A 30 -4.11 1.55 8.48
N PRO A 31 -2.94 1.16 9.03
CA PRO A 31 -1.73 1.01 8.25
C PRO A 31 -1.93 0.04 7.08
N VAL A 32 -1.39 0.40 5.91
CA VAL A 32 -1.51 -0.43 4.69
C VAL A 32 -0.17 -0.60 4.00
N LEU A 33 -0.05 -1.73 3.31
CA LEU A 33 0.96 -1.97 2.29
C LEU A 33 0.36 -1.63 0.92
N LEU A 34 1.02 -0.75 0.18
CA LEU A 34 0.63 -0.33 -1.16
C LEU A 34 1.67 -0.82 -2.16
N SER A 35 1.22 -1.55 -3.18
CA SER A 35 2.00 -1.92 -4.37
C SER A 35 1.28 -1.41 -5.64
N PRO A 36 1.91 -1.50 -6.83
CA PRO A 36 1.24 -1.15 -8.09
C PRO A 36 -0.06 -1.93 -8.34
N ASP A 37 -0.15 -3.16 -7.82
CA ASP A 37 -1.23 -4.10 -8.12
C ASP A 37 -2.24 -4.22 -6.98
N GLU A 38 -1.84 -3.96 -5.73
CA GLU A 38 -2.71 -4.18 -4.56
C GLU A 38 -2.54 -3.15 -3.43
N VAL A 39 -3.61 -2.99 -2.65
CA VAL A 39 -3.61 -2.35 -1.33
C VAL A 39 -4.10 -3.37 -0.33
N ARG A 40 -3.35 -3.60 0.74
CA ARG A 40 -3.73 -4.55 1.81
C ARG A 40 -3.39 -4.00 3.19
N PRO A 41 -4.11 -4.43 4.24
CA PRO A 41 -3.76 -4.07 5.62
C PRO A 41 -2.33 -4.50 5.96
N TRP A 42 -1.60 -3.63 6.64
CA TRP A 42 -0.34 -3.96 7.27
C TRP A 42 -0.64 -4.36 8.72
N PRO A 43 -0.21 -5.53 9.21
CA PRO A 43 -0.38 -5.94 10.63
C PRO A 43 0.42 -5.08 11.63
N LEU A 44 0.43 -3.76 11.49
CA LEU A 44 1.05 -2.79 12.38
C LEU A 44 -0.05 -1.99 13.08
N LYS A 45 0.08 -1.79 14.39
CA LYS A 45 -0.79 -0.91 15.19
C LYS A 45 -0.17 0.47 15.32
N ASP A 46 -1.01 1.50 15.42
CA ASP A 46 -0.63 2.92 15.35
C ASP A 46 0.41 3.39 16.40
N ASP A 47 0.69 2.60 17.44
CA ASP A 47 1.59 2.94 18.54
C ASP A 47 2.68 1.87 18.83
N GLU A 48 2.85 0.87 17.97
CA GLU A 48 3.89 -0.15 18.15
C GLU A 48 5.12 0.08 17.25
N PRO A 49 6.33 -0.15 17.75
CA PRO A 49 7.52 -0.03 16.93
C PRO A 49 7.54 -1.11 15.84
N VAL A 50 7.97 -0.74 14.64
CA VAL A 50 8.16 -1.69 13.53
C VAL A 50 9.26 -2.68 13.87
N THR A 51 8.88 -3.94 14.12
CA THR A 51 9.78 -5.10 14.26
C THR A 51 9.95 -5.88 12.96
N LEU A 52 10.90 -6.83 12.94
CA LEU A 52 11.14 -7.73 11.81
C LEU A 52 9.91 -8.55 11.41
N GLU A 53 9.04 -8.91 12.36
CA GLU A 53 7.82 -9.68 12.07
C GLU A 53 6.86 -8.91 11.16
N HIS A 54 6.78 -7.58 11.33
CA HIS A 54 5.99 -6.71 10.46
C HIS A 54 6.53 -6.61 9.03
N LEU A 55 7.80 -6.97 8.82
CA LEU A 55 8.43 -6.97 7.50
C LEU A 55 8.26 -8.30 6.77
N ALA A 56 7.78 -9.36 7.43
CA ALA A 56 7.54 -10.64 6.79
C ALA A 56 6.70 -10.53 5.50
N PRO A 57 5.60 -9.75 5.46
CA PRO A 57 4.82 -9.57 4.23
C PRO A 57 5.57 -8.85 3.10
N LEU A 58 6.62 -8.08 3.42
CA LEU A 58 7.45 -7.38 2.44
C LEU A 58 8.54 -8.30 1.87
N ILE A 59 9.11 -9.18 2.71
CA ILE A 59 10.14 -10.14 2.30
C ILE A 59 9.56 -11.15 1.29
N GLU A 60 8.32 -11.58 1.48
CA GLU A 60 7.60 -12.45 0.55
C GLU A 60 7.49 -11.84 -0.86
N HIS A 61 7.35 -10.52 -0.93
CA HIS A 61 7.15 -9.78 -2.18
C HIS A 61 8.44 -9.30 -2.86
N GLN A 62 9.61 -9.48 -2.23
CA GLN A 62 10.93 -9.10 -2.74
C GLN A 62 10.94 -7.78 -3.53
N PRO A 63 10.58 -6.64 -2.92
CA PRO A 63 10.55 -5.36 -3.64
C PRO A 63 11.96 -4.97 -4.10
N ASP A 64 12.10 -4.57 -5.37
CA ASP A 64 13.39 -4.20 -5.98
C ASP A 64 13.96 -2.84 -5.51
N VAL A 65 13.14 -2.03 -4.82
CA VAL A 65 13.37 -0.65 -4.34
C VAL A 65 13.66 0.40 -5.43
#